data_AF-D8TK07-F1
#
_entry.id   AF-D8TK07-F1
#
_cell.length_a   1.000
_cell.length_b   1.000
_cell.length_c   1.000
_cell.angle_alpha   90.00
_cell.angle_beta   90.00
_cell.angle_gamma   90.00
#
_symmetry.space_group_name_H-M   'P 1'
#
loop_
_entity.id
_entity.type
_entity.pdbx_description
1 polymer ?
#
loop_
_entity_poly.entity_id
_entity_poly.type
_entity_poly.pdbx_seq_one_letter_code
_entity_poly.pdbx_strand_id
1 'polypeptide(L)'
;MKATLRAPVSRAGAVRPVASLKAAVSRVASVAGVSIASLAVALSANAATVKLGADSGALAFEPATLTIKAGETVDFVNNAGFPHNVVFDEDAVPAGVNADAISRDDLLNAPGEKYSVKLDTPGEYGYYCEPHQGAGMVGKIIVQ
;
A
#
# COMPACT_ATOMS: atom_id res chain seq x y z
N MET A 1 44.98 -56.45 33.36
CA MET A 1 45.48 -57.71 32.75
C MET A 1 44.60 -57.99 31.55
N LYS A 2 45.04 -57.55 30.37
CA LYS A 2 45.49 -58.40 29.24
C LYS A 2 44.39 -59.33 28.69
N ALA A 3 43.84 -58.96 27.53
CA ALA A 3 43.58 -59.86 26.41
C ALA A 3 43.39 -58.98 25.15
N THR A 4 44.41 -58.79 24.30
CA THR A 4 44.79 -59.65 23.14
C THR A 4 43.71 -59.70 22.06
N LEU A 5 43.94 -59.54 20.75
CA LEU A 5 45.10 -59.26 19.91
C LEU A 5 44.55 -59.05 18.46
N ARG A 6 45.16 -58.13 17.69
CA ARG A 6 45.46 -58.14 16.23
C ARG A 6 44.40 -58.62 15.20
N ALA A 7 43.90 -57.74 14.31
CA ALA A 7 44.46 -57.26 13.01
C ALA A 7 44.21 -58.25 11.83
N PRO A 8 44.35 -57.93 10.52
CA PRO A 8 44.93 -56.73 9.87
C PRO A 8 44.26 -56.29 8.51
N VAL A 9 44.94 -55.36 7.81
CA VAL A 9 44.96 -55.09 6.35
C VAL A 9 43.75 -54.30 5.78
N SER A 10 43.85 -53.01 5.42
CA SER A 10 44.70 -52.27 4.45
C SER A 10 44.18 -52.29 3.00
N ARG A 11 43.75 -51.12 2.51
CA ARG A 11 43.94 -50.54 1.15
C ARG A 11 43.17 -49.20 1.10
N ALA A 12 43.85 -48.07 0.89
CA ALA A 12 44.02 -47.42 -0.41
C ALA A 12 42.68 -47.36 -1.18
N GLY A 13 42.03 -46.23 -1.41
CA GLY A 13 42.47 -44.86 -1.59
C GLY A 13 41.72 -44.34 -2.82
N ALA A 14 41.15 -43.13 -2.76
CA ALA A 14 40.93 -42.21 -3.87
C ALA A 14 39.94 -41.11 -3.43
N VAL A 15 40.25 -39.89 -3.82
CA VAL A 15 39.68 -38.65 -3.33
C VAL A 15 38.83 -38.02 -4.45
N ARG A 16 37.56 -37.68 -4.11
CA ARG A 16 36.72 -36.57 -4.64
C ARG A 16 36.22 -36.65 -6.11
N PRO A 17 35.04 -36.08 -6.46
CA PRO A 17 34.53 -34.78 -6.00
C PRO A 17 33.13 -34.75 -5.41
N VAL A 18 32.84 -33.55 -4.88
CA VAL A 18 31.74 -33.15 -4.03
C VAL A 18 30.67 -32.49 -4.89
N ALA A 19 29.44 -32.96 -4.82
CA ALA A 19 28.19 -32.23 -5.06
C ALA A 19 27.05 -33.25 -4.88
N SER A 20 25.91 -32.99 -4.27
CA SER A 20 25.42 -31.90 -3.44
C SER A 20 24.22 -32.51 -2.70
N LEU A 21 23.88 -31.91 -1.56
CA LEU A 21 22.77 -32.18 -0.66
C LEU A 21 21.76 -33.26 -1.10
N LYS A 22 21.81 -34.36 -0.33
CA LYS A 22 20.84 -35.43 -0.20
C LYS A 22 19.40 -34.97 -0.52
N ALA A 23 18.86 -35.56 -1.59
CA ALA A 23 17.44 -35.82 -1.67
C ALA A 23 17.03 -36.70 -0.48
N ALA A 24 16.19 -36.17 0.40
CA ALA A 24 15.42 -36.96 1.36
C ALA A 24 13.95 -36.84 0.98
N VAL A 25 13.57 -37.53 -0.09
CA VAL A 25 12.17 -37.87 -0.36
C VAL A 25 11.86 -39.08 0.51
N SER A 26 11.28 -38.87 1.68
CA SER A 26 10.61 -39.94 2.43
C SER A 26 9.15 -39.99 2.02
N ARG A 27 8.73 -41.16 1.52
CA ARG A 27 7.36 -41.45 1.10
C ARG A 27 6.48 -41.87 2.28
N VAL A 28 5.32 -41.20 2.36
CA VAL A 28 3.96 -41.71 2.66
C VAL A 28 3.62 -42.08 4.12
N ALA A 29 2.70 -41.30 4.69
CA ALA A 29 1.57 -41.81 5.46
C ALA A 29 0.34 -40.93 5.17
N SER A 30 -0.67 -41.54 4.56
CA SER A 30 -1.93 -40.92 4.16
C SER A 30 -2.74 -40.52 5.39
N VAL A 31 -2.90 -39.23 5.63
CA VAL A 31 -4.01 -38.68 6.41
C VAL A 31 -4.63 -37.59 5.54
N ALA A 32 -5.92 -37.72 5.25
CA ALA A 32 -6.69 -36.74 4.50
C ALA A 32 -6.73 -35.41 5.27
N GLY A 33 -5.73 -34.57 5.05
CA GLY A 33 -5.71 -33.17 5.47
C GLY A 33 -5.97 -32.32 4.24
N VAL A 34 -7.19 -31.82 4.09
CA VAL A 34 -7.51 -30.78 3.10
C VAL A 34 -6.65 -29.57 3.48
N SER A 35 -5.52 -29.40 2.81
CA SER A 35 -4.71 -28.20 2.92
C SER A 35 -5.50 -27.09 2.22
N ILE A 36 -6.24 -26.30 3.01
CA ILE A 36 -6.84 -25.07 2.50
C ILE A 36 -5.66 -24.13 2.23
N ALA A 37 -5.18 -24.13 0.99
CA ALA A 37 -4.28 -23.10 0.52
C ALA A 37 -5.08 -21.79 0.53
N SER A 38 -4.92 -21.00 1.59
CA SER A 38 -5.46 -19.65 1.64
C SER A 38 -4.85 -18.85 0.49
N LEU A 39 -5.62 -18.67 -0.57
CA LEU A 39 -5.26 -17.79 -1.68
C LEU A 39 -5.38 -16.37 -1.15
N ALA A 40 -4.29 -15.84 -0.58
CA ALA A 40 -4.19 -14.43 -0.24
C ALA A 40 -4.22 -13.65 -1.55
N VAL A 41 -5.40 -13.18 -1.94
CA VAL A 41 -5.53 -12.23 -3.04
C VAL A 41 -4.91 -10.94 -2.53
N ALA A 42 -3.70 -10.64 -2.98
CA ALA A 42 -3.11 -9.32 -2.78
C ALA A 42 -3.95 -8.34 -3.60
N LEU A 43 -4.90 -7.65 -2.95
CA LEU A 43 -5.51 -6.47 -3.54
C LEU A 43 -4.40 -5.41 -3.63
N SER A 44 -3.92 -5.13 -4.84
CA SER A 44 -3.17 -3.89 -5.08
C SER A 44 -4.11 -2.73 -4.75
N ALA A 45 -3.94 -2.14 -3.57
CA ALA A 45 -4.49 -0.83 -3.27
C ALA A 45 -3.73 0.19 -4.13
N ASN A 46 -4.20 0.42 -5.37
CA ASN A 46 -3.74 1.55 -6.15
C ASN A 46 -4.37 2.80 -5.53
N ALA A 47 -3.56 3.68 -4.97
CA ALA A 47 -4.07 4.97 -4.50
C ALA A 47 -4.54 5.79 -5.69
N ALA A 48 -5.77 6.29 -5.64
CA ALA A 48 -6.25 7.25 -6.62
C ALA A 48 -5.53 8.57 -6.40
N THR A 49 -5.09 9.25 -7.45
CA THR A 49 -4.32 10.49 -7.33
C THR A 49 -5.15 11.71 -7.72
N VAL A 50 -5.05 12.77 -6.92
CA VAL A 50 -5.56 14.11 -7.21
C VAL A 50 -4.38 15.09 -7.20
N LYS A 51 -4.15 15.82 -8.29
CA LYS A 51 -3.16 16.90 -8.33
C LYS A 51 -3.71 18.16 -7.65
N LEU A 52 -2.86 18.84 -6.89
CA LEU A 52 -3.13 20.17 -6.36
C LEU A 52 -2.53 21.20 -7.33
N GLY A 53 -3.40 21.87 -8.08
CA GLY A 53 -3.03 22.70 -9.23
C GLY A 53 -2.93 21.89 -10.52
N ALA A 54 -3.61 22.37 -11.57
CA ALA A 54 -3.59 21.75 -12.89
C ALA A 54 -2.24 21.97 -13.59
N ASP A 55 -1.91 21.14 -14.58
CA ASP A 55 -0.68 21.30 -15.37
C ASP A 55 -0.67 22.62 -16.17
N SER A 56 -1.85 23.22 -16.40
CA SER A 56 -2.01 24.55 -16.99
C SER A 56 -1.65 25.70 -16.04
N GLY A 57 -1.40 25.41 -14.76
CA GLY A 57 -1.24 26.40 -13.68
C GLY A 57 -2.55 26.88 -13.07
N ALA A 58 -3.70 26.34 -13.47
CA ALA A 58 -4.97 26.68 -12.85
C ALA A 58 -5.03 26.22 -11.38
N LEU A 59 -5.59 27.08 -10.53
CA LEU A 59 -5.83 26.80 -9.11
C LEU A 59 -7.04 25.86 -8.96
N ALA A 60 -6.83 24.59 -9.27
CA ALA A 60 -7.87 23.56 -9.30
C ALA A 60 -7.33 22.22 -8.82
N PHE A 61 -8.21 21.38 -8.28
CA PHE A 61 -7.93 19.97 -8.11
C PHE A 61 -8.09 19.24 -9.45
N GLU A 62 -7.18 18.33 -9.79
CA GLU A 62 -7.24 17.56 -11.03
C GLU A 62 -7.10 16.04 -10.75
N PRO A 63 -8.17 15.24 -10.95
CA PRO A 63 -9.51 15.65 -11.35
C PRO A 63 -10.26 16.41 -10.24
N ALA A 64 -11.19 17.28 -10.61
CA ALA A 64 -12.05 18.00 -9.65
C ALA A 64 -13.16 17.11 -9.05
N THR A 65 -13.52 16.01 -9.73
CA THR A 65 -14.39 14.96 -9.18
C THR A 65 -13.75 13.61 -9.39
N LEU A 66 -13.62 12.86 -8.32
CA LEU A 66 -13.02 11.53 -8.30
C LEU A 66 -14.03 10.53 -7.75
N THR A 67 -14.11 9.34 -8.35
CA THR A 67 -14.90 8.22 -7.81
C THR A 67 -13.95 7.09 -7.42
N ILE A 68 -14.09 6.60 -6.19
CA ILE A 68 -13.30 5.49 -5.62
C ILE A 68 -14.21 4.47 -4.95
N LYS A 69 -13.65 3.30 -4.64
CA LYS A 69 -14.33 2.32 -3.78
C LYS A 69 -14.07 2.63 -2.30
N ALA A 70 -15.02 2.26 -1.45
CA ALA A 70 -14.85 2.29 -0.01
C ALA A 70 -13.58 1.52 0.41
N GLY A 71 -12.76 2.18 1.22
CA GLY A 71 -11.47 1.67 1.71
C GLY A 71 -10.28 1.93 0.79
N GLU A 72 -10.46 2.60 -0.34
CA GLU A 72 -9.34 3.08 -1.16
C GLU A 72 -8.67 4.32 -0.54
N THR A 73 -7.39 4.49 -0.84
CA THR A 73 -6.60 5.67 -0.46
C THR A 73 -6.60 6.68 -1.61
N VAL A 74 -6.75 7.95 -1.28
CA VAL A 74 -6.54 9.09 -2.19
C VAL A 74 -5.24 9.78 -1.84
N ASP A 75 -4.35 9.92 -2.83
CA ASP A 75 -3.13 10.70 -2.76
C ASP A 75 -3.36 12.07 -3.39
N PHE A 76 -3.36 13.12 -2.57
CA PHE A 76 -3.30 14.50 -3.00
C PHE A 76 -1.83 14.90 -3.20
N VAL A 77 -1.45 15.25 -4.43
CA VAL A 77 -0.06 15.53 -4.80
C VAL A 77 0.08 16.97 -5.23
N ASN A 78 0.91 17.72 -4.52
CA ASN A 78 1.19 19.11 -4.81
C ASN A 78 1.87 19.23 -6.18
N ASN A 79 1.25 19.94 -7.15
CA ASN A 79 1.69 19.93 -8.54
C ASN A 79 2.15 21.32 -8.99
N ALA A 80 1.24 22.29 -9.00
CA ALA A 80 1.49 23.64 -9.51
C ALA A 80 0.71 24.70 -8.72
N GLY A 81 1.18 25.95 -8.72
CA GLY A 81 0.45 27.06 -8.07
C GLY A 81 0.34 26.94 -6.54
N PHE A 82 1.26 26.21 -5.91
CA PHE A 82 1.37 26.08 -4.45
C PHE A 82 1.68 27.43 -3.78
N PRO A 83 1.37 27.61 -2.48
CA PRO A 83 0.95 26.58 -1.50
C PRO A 83 -0.50 26.12 -1.63
N HIS A 84 -0.75 24.85 -1.32
CA HIS A 84 -2.10 24.26 -1.28
C HIS A 84 -2.32 23.48 0.01
N ASN A 85 -3.57 23.31 0.40
CA ASN A 85 -3.96 22.35 1.42
C ASN A 85 -5.24 21.61 1.00
N VAL A 86 -5.73 20.70 1.85
CA VAL A 86 -6.91 19.89 1.56
C VAL A 86 -7.78 19.84 2.80
N VAL A 87 -8.84 20.65 2.82
CA VAL A 87 -9.79 20.71 3.93
C VAL A 87 -11.11 20.12 3.49
N PHE A 88 -11.56 19.07 4.18
CA PHE A 88 -12.88 18.49 3.97
C PHE A 88 -13.93 19.38 4.63
N ASP A 89 -15.03 19.61 3.92
CA ASP A 89 -16.13 20.44 4.40
C ASP A 89 -17.02 19.63 5.36
N GLU A 90 -17.15 20.11 6.60
CA GLU A 90 -17.94 19.46 7.66
C GLU A 90 -19.42 19.27 7.28
N ASP A 91 -19.96 20.14 6.43
CA ASP A 91 -21.34 20.06 5.95
C ASP A 91 -21.49 19.15 4.72
N ALA A 92 -20.38 18.69 4.13
CA ALA A 92 -20.36 17.91 2.89
C ALA A 92 -19.56 16.59 3.00
N VAL A 93 -19.58 15.96 4.18
CA VAL A 93 -19.07 14.59 4.38
C VAL A 93 -20.18 13.65 4.88
N PRO A 94 -20.04 12.32 4.71
CA PRO A 94 -21.03 11.39 5.21
C PRO A 94 -21.19 11.47 6.74
N ALA A 95 -22.41 11.22 7.23
CA ALA A 95 -22.69 11.26 8.66
C ALA A 95 -21.74 10.34 9.46
N GLY A 96 -21.19 10.87 10.55
CA GLY A 96 -20.25 10.17 11.42
C GLY A 96 -18.79 10.22 10.96
N VAL A 97 -18.49 10.81 9.81
CA VAL A 97 -17.12 11.16 9.42
C VAL A 97 -16.71 12.43 10.15
N ASN A 98 -15.50 12.44 10.72
CA ASN A 98 -14.89 13.64 11.30
C ASN A 98 -14.05 14.32 10.20
N ALA A 99 -14.51 15.47 9.69
CA ALA A 99 -13.87 16.20 8.60
C ALA A 99 -12.46 16.69 8.96
N ASP A 100 -12.26 17.24 10.17
CA ASP A 100 -10.95 17.69 10.64
C ASP A 100 -9.94 16.54 10.67
N ALA A 101 -10.37 15.35 11.10
CA ALA A 101 -9.51 14.18 11.21
C ALA A 101 -9.03 13.64 9.84
N ILE A 102 -9.74 13.96 8.77
CA ILE A 102 -9.38 13.58 7.39
C ILE A 102 -8.88 14.77 6.57
N SER A 103 -8.73 15.95 7.19
CA SER A 103 -8.19 17.14 6.56
C SER A 103 -6.68 17.25 6.74
N ARG A 104 -6.08 18.06 5.89
CA ARG A 104 -4.69 18.50 5.98
C ARG A 104 -4.72 20.02 5.96
N ASP A 105 -4.67 20.65 7.13
CA ASP A 105 -4.73 22.12 7.26
C ASP A 105 -3.39 22.78 6.91
N ASP A 106 -2.28 22.15 7.33
CA ASP A 106 -0.95 22.64 6.99
C ASP A 106 -0.73 22.68 5.48
N LEU A 107 -0.17 23.79 5.01
CA LEU A 107 0.14 24.00 3.61
C LEU A 107 1.23 23.04 3.11
N LEU A 108 1.00 22.49 1.92
CA LEU A 108 1.99 21.83 1.08
C LEU A 108 2.68 22.89 0.21
N ASN A 109 3.98 23.01 0.34
CA ASN A 109 4.76 24.15 -0.17
C ASN A 109 5.70 23.81 -1.31
N ALA A 110 5.96 22.51 -1.57
CA ALA A 110 6.89 22.08 -2.61
C ALA A 110 6.22 21.12 -3.59
N PRO A 111 6.66 21.10 -4.87
CA PRO A 111 6.15 20.16 -5.87
C PRO A 111 6.46 18.72 -5.44
N GLY A 112 5.47 17.85 -5.59
CA GLY A 112 5.55 16.44 -5.23
C GLY A 112 5.31 16.14 -3.75
N GLU A 113 5.16 17.14 -2.87
CA GLU A 113 4.65 16.90 -1.51
C GLU A 113 3.27 16.26 -1.57
N LYS A 114 2.97 15.38 -0.61
CA LYS A 114 1.75 14.57 -0.65
C LYS A 114 1.01 14.58 0.66
N TYR A 115 -0.31 14.49 0.55
CA TYR A 115 -1.22 14.10 1.61
C TYR A 115 -2.01 12.87 1.16
N SER A 116 -2.04 11.83 1.99
CA SER A 116 -2.73 10.58 1.68
C SER A 116 -3.81 10.32 2.71
N VAL A 117 -5.03 10.00 2.27
CA VAL A 117 -6.17 9.73 3.13
C VAL A 117 -6.96 8.52 2.65
N LYS A 118 -7.32 7.62 3.56
CA LYS A 118 -8.18 6.47 3.26
C LYS A 118 -9.62 6.80 3.61
N LEU A 119 -10.54 6.57 2.68
CA LEU A 119 -11.96 6.89 2.87
C LEU A 119 -12.79 5.60 2.89
N ASP A 120 -13.35 5.28 4.05
CA ASP A 120 -14.05 4.01 4.29
C ASP A 120 -15.58 4.12 4.19
N THR A 121 -16.16 5.29 4.49
CA THR A 121 -17.61 5.45 4.52
C THR A 121 -18.13 5.83 3.13
N PRO A 122 -19.07 5.08 2.52
CA PRO A 122 -19.68 5.46 1.25
C PRO A 122 -20.40 6.80 1.33
N GLY A 123 -20.38 7.55 0.22
CA GLY A 123 -21.03 8.87 0.12
C GLY A 123 -20.18 9.89 -0.61
N GLU A 124 -20.66 11.13 -0.63
CA GLU A 124 -19.94 12.27 -1.21
C GLU A 124 -19.12 12.98 -0.13
N TYR A 125 -17.90 13.38 -0.51
CA TYR A 125 -16.97 14.15 0.30
C TYR A 125 -16.59 15.41 -0.47
N GLY A 126 -17.12 16.55 -0.04
CA GLY A 126 -16.70 17.87 -0.50
C GLY A 126 -15.44 18.31 0.22
N TYR A 127 -14.52 18.93 -0.53
CA TYR A 127 -13.29 19.48 0.03
C TYR A 127 -12.83 20.70 -0.77
N TYR A 128 -11.97 21.50 -0.17
CA TYR A 128 -11.46 22.73 -0.75
C TYR A 128 -10.02 23.01 -0.31
N CYS A 129 -9.38 23.96 -1.00
CA CYS A 129 -8.07 24.51 -0.64
C CYS A 129 -8.32 25.90 -0.04
N GLU A 130 -8.03 26.10 1.25
CA GLU A 130 -8.37 27.35 1.95
C GLU A 130 -7.81 28.61 1.28
N PRO A 131 -6.53 28.67 0.85
CA PRO A 131 -5.99 29.86 0.18
C PRO A 131 -6.67 30.18 -1.15
N HIS A 132 -7.30 29.18 -1.79
CA HIS A 132 -7.74 29.25 -3.18
C HIS A 132 -9.23 28.95 -3.38
N GLN A 133 -10.00 28.78 -2.30
CA GLN A 133 -11.44 28.52 -2.36
C GLN A 133 -12.18 29.67 -3.07
N GLY A 134 -11.78 30.93 -2.82
CA GLY A 134 -12.33 32.10 -3.50
C GLY A 134 -12.07 32.14 -5.00
N ALA A 135 -11.07 31.38 -5.49
CA ALA A 135 -10.79 31.18 -6.92
C ALA A 135 -11.51 29.95 -7.50
N GLY A 136 -12.30 29.23 -6.69
CA GLY A 136 -13.03 28.03 -7.09
C GLY A 136 -12.24 26.73 -6.97
N MET A 137 -11.15 26.70 -6.20
CA MET A 137 -10.40 25.47 -5.93
C MET A 137 -11.15 24.58 -4.92
N VAL A 138 -12.18 23.91 -5.43
CA VAL A 138 -13.03 22.96 -4.71
C VAL A 138 -13.04 21.62 -5.45
N GLY A 139 -13.22 20.54 -4.70
CA GLY A 139 -13.23 19.19 -5.23
C GLY A 139 -14.30 18.32 -4.58
N LYS A 140 -14.54 17.17 -5.21
CA LYS A 140 -15.46 16.15 -4.69
C LYS A 140 -14.93 14.75 -4.89
N ILE A 141 -15.02 13.93 -3.84
CA ILE A 141 -14.82 12.48 -3.94
C ILE A 141 -16.15 11.77 -3.71
N ILE A 142 -16.46 10.80 -4.57
CA ILE A 142 -17.60 9.90 -4.43
C ILE A 142 -17.05 8.53 -4.05
N VAL A 143 -17.42 8.04 -2.87
CA VAL A 143 -17.03 6.74 -2.35
C VAL A 143 -18.19 5.75 -2.53
N GLN A 144 -17.91 4.61 -3.18
CA GLN A 144 -18.90 3.57 -3.51
C GLN A 144 -18.65 2.24 -2.81
#